data_AF-A0A915BP67-F1
#
_entry.id   AF-A0A915BP67-F1
#
_cell.length_a   1.000
_cell.length_b   1.000
_cell.length_c   1.000
_cell.angle_alpha   90.00
_cell.angle_beta   90.00
_cell.angle_gamma   90.00
#
_symmetry.space_group_name_H-M   'P 1'
#
loop_
_entity.id
_entity.type
_entity.pdbx_description
1 polymer ?
#
loop_
_entity_poly.entity_id
_entity_poly.type
_entity_poly.pdbx_seq_one_letter_code
_entity_poly.pdbx_strand_id
1 'polypeptide(L)'
;MELFLLDVGSAYVRKLHYVGRKIRNIANIRIWFGSKSLKVQELINAVAQNMGIEPSAMCEIDLESLVSGAIKASFNYVELN
;
A
#
# COMPACT_ATOMS: atom_id res chain seq x y z
N MET A 1 27.19 17.92 -11.93
CA MET A 1 26.19 16.92 -12.37
C MET A 1 25.70 16.08 -11.18
N GLU A 2 26.58 15.68 -10.25
CA GLU A 2 26.22 14.86 -9.07
C GLU A 2 25.23 15.52 -8.08
N LEU A 3 25.35 16.83 -7.82
CA LEU A 3 24.44 17.56 -6.92
C LEU A 3 22.98 17.59 -7.43
N PHE A 4 22.77 17.66 -8.74
CA PHE A 4 21.43 17.70 -9.33
C PHE A 4 20.66 16.39 -9.12
N LEU A 5 21.36 15.24 -9.19
CA LEU A 5 20.76 13.93 -8.95
C LEU A 5 20.35 13.76 -7.48
N LEU A 6 21.17 14.27 -6.55
CA LEU A 6 20.89 14.22 -5.11
C LEU A 6 19.68 15.10 -4.74
N ASP A 7 19.57 16.29 -5.33
CA ASP A 7 18.43 17.19 -5.13
C ASP A 7 17.11 16.59 -5.68
N VAL A 8 17.15 16.04 -6.90
CA VAL A 8 15.98 15.37 -7.51
C VAL A 8 15.58 14.12 -6.72
N GLY A 9 16.55 13.33 -6.27
CA GLY A 9 16.31 12.16 -5.42
C GLY A 9 15.64 12.55 -4.10
N SER A 10 16.12 13.58 -3.42
CA SER A 10 15.54 14.05 -2.15
C SER A 10 14.10 14.56 -2.33
N ALA A 11 13.81 15.24 -3.44
CA ALA A 11 12.47 15.72 -3.77
C ALA A 11 11.49 14.57 -4.04
N TYR A 12 11.97 13.52 -4.72
CA TYR A 12 11.18 12.32 -5.01
C TYR A 12 10.86 11.55 -3.72
N VAL A 13 11.85 11.34 -2.85
CA VAL A 13 11.69 10.70 -1.54
C VAL A 13 10.71 11.49 -0.67
N ARG A 14 10.76 12.83 -0.66
CA ARG A 14 9.80 13.66 0.07
C ARG A 14 8.38 13.53 -0.47
N LYS A 15 8.20 13.49 -1.79
CA LYS A 15 6.89 13.26 -2.40
C LYS A 15 6.35 11.88 -2.05
N LEU A 16 7.17 10.85 -2.15
CA LEU A 16 6.80 9.48 -1.79
C LEU A 16 6.41 9.37 -0.31
N HIS A 17 7.20 9.97 0.58
CA HIS A 17 6.90 10.04 2.01
C HIS A 17 5.60 10.82 2.29
N TYR A 18 5.33 11.88 1.55
CA TYR A 18 4.11 12.67 1.71
C TYR A 18 2.87 11.95 1.16
N VAL A 19 3.01 11.25 0.04
CA VAL A 19 1.97 10.37 -0.53
C VAL A 19 1.67 9.24 0.44
N GLY A 20 2.70 8.58 1.00
CA GLY A 20 2.56 7.53 2.01
C GLY A 20 1.83 7.98 3.27
N ARG A 21 2.09 9.21 3.75
CA ARG A 21 1.35 9.79 4.90
C ARG A 21 -0.09 10.18 4.60
N LYS A 22 -0.46 10.33 3.32
CA LYS A 22 -1.79 10.77 2.89
C LYS A 22 -2.72 9.63 2.48
N ILE A 23 -2.25 8.39 2.45
CA ILE A 23 -3.11 7.25 2.13
C ILE A 23 -4.08 7.06 3.30
N ARG A 24 -5.29 7.59 3.12
CA ARG A 24 -6.42 7.44 4.02
C ARG A 24 -7.57 6.78 3.28
N ASN A 25 -8.41 6.03 3.97
CA ASN A 25 -9.55 5.33 3.37
C ASN A 25 -9.13 4.30 2.29
N ILE A 26 -8.16 3.46 2.64
CA ILE A 26 -7.59 2.43 1.76
C ILE A 26 -8.64 1.51 1.17
N ALA A 27 -9.66 1.16 1.96
CA ALA A 27 -10.78 0.32 1.54
C ALA A 27 -11.39 0.78 0.20
N ASN A 28 -11.46 2.10 -0.01
CA ASN A 28 -12.12 2.71 -1.17
C ASN A 28 -11.15 3.08 -2.31
N ILE A 29 -9.84 2.88 -2.13
CA ILE A 29 -8.85 3.12 -3.18
C ILE A 29 -9.10 2.12 -4.31
N ARG A 30 -9.18 2.64 -5.54
CA ARG A 30 -9.32 1.84 -6.75
C ARG A 30 -7.94 1.58 -7.34
N ILE A 31 -7.62 0.30 -7.51
CA ILE A 31 -6.38 -0.21 -8.10
C ILE A 31 -6.69 -0.84 -9.46
N TRP A 32 -5.76 -0.68 -10.40
CA TRP A 32 -5.88 -1.17 -11.78
C TRP A 32 -4.96 -2.37 -11.98
N PHE A 33 -5.52 -3.48 -12.47
CA PHE A 33 -4.79 -4.66 -12.92
C PHE A 33 -5.12 -4.90 -14.39
N GLY A 34 -4.20 -4.50 -15.27
CA GLY A 34 -4.43 -4.49 -16.71
C GLY A 34 -5.61 -3.57 -17.08
N SER A 35 -6.61 -4.12 -17.78
CA SER A 35 -7.83 -3.41 -18.19
C SER A 35 -8.94 -3.40 -17.12
N LYS A 36 -8.74 -4.07 -15.98
CA LYS A 36 -9.73 -4.17 -14.91
C LYS A 36 -9.32 -3.31 -13.73
N SER A 37 -10.31 -2.75 -13.03
CA SER A 37 -10.09 -2.01 -11.80
C SER A 37 -10.97 -2.55 -10.69
N LEU A 38 -10.46 -2.62 -9.47
CA LEU A 38 -11.23 -3.00 -8.29
C LEU A 38 -10.81 -2.17 -7.09
N LYS A 39 -11.64 -2.15 -6.05
CA LYS A 39 -11.27 -1.54 -4.78
C LYS A 39 -10.34 -2.44 -3.98
N VAL A 40 -9.48 -1.86 -3.15
CA VAL A 40 -8.61 -2.64 -2.25
C VAL A 40 -9.44 -3.55 -1.33
N GLN A 41 -10.60 -3.09 -0.83
CA GLN A 41 -11.47 -3.96 -0.02
C GLN A 41 -11.96 -5.19 -0.79
N GLU A 42 -12.27 -5.04 -2.09
CA GLU A 42 -12.77 -6.13 -2.92
C GLU A 42 -11.66 -7.15 -3.17
N LEU A 43 -10.43 -6.68 -3.32
CA LEU A 43 -9.26 -7.55 -3.43
C LEU A 43 -9.06 -8.36 -2.15
N ILE A 44 -9.06 -7.69 -0.99
CA ILE A 44 -8.85 -8.35 0.31
C ILE A 44 -9.96 -9.38 0.57
N ASN A 45 -11.21 -9.02 0.31
CA ASN A 45 -12.35 -9.92 0.46
C ASN A 45 -12.24 -11.14 -0.47
N ALA A 46 -11.82 -10.95 -1.72
CA ALA A 46 -11.61 -12.06 -2.64
C ALA A 46 -10.49 -12.99 -2.14
N VAL A 47 -9.38 -12.45 -1.62
CA VAL A 47 -8.28 -13.25 -1.03
C VAL A 47 -8.77 -14.03 0.19
N ALA A 48 -9.52 -13.38 1.08
CA ALA A 48 -10.09 -13.99 2.27
C ALA A 48 -11.00 -15.18 1.96
N GLN A 49 -11.90 -15.00 0.98
CA GLN A 49 -12.77 -16.07 0.51
C GLN A 49 -11.97 -17.24 -0.07
N ASN A 50 -10.90 -16.96 -0.82
CA ASN A 50 -10.00 -18.02 -1.33
C ASN A 50 -9.26 -18.76 -0.20
N MET A 51 -9.03 -18.12 0.95
CA MET A 51 -8.43 -18.73 2.13
C MET A 51 -9.45 -19.40 3.06
N GLY A 52 -10.75 -19.38 2.72
CA GLY A 52 -11.83 -19.93 3.55
C GLY A 52 -12.16 -19.09 4.79
N ILE A 53 -11.75 -17.82 4.82
CA ILE A 53 -12.02 -16.89 5.92
C ILE A 53 -13.41 -16.29 5.71
N GLU A 54 -14.25 -16.37 6.73
CA GLU A 54 -15.61 -15.84 6.68
C GLU A 54 -15.59 -14.30 6.56
N PRO A 55 -16.46 -13.70 5.72
CA PRO A 55 -16.52 -12.24 5.51
C PRO A 55 -16.76 -11.44 6.80
N SER A 56 -17.43 -12.07 7.76
CA SER A 56 -17.70 -11.56 9.10
C SER A 56 -16.41 -11.18 9.85
N ALA A 57 -15.35 -11.97 9.68
CA ALA A 57 -14.04 -11.73 10.30
C ALA A 57 -13.20 -10.68 9.55
N MET A 58 -13.54 -10.40 8.29
CA MET A 58 -12.87 -9.37 7.47
C MET A 58 -13.36 -7.95 7.78
N CYS A 59 -14.55 -7.80 8.37
CA CYS A 59 -15.15 -6.51 8.69
C CYS A 59 -14.37 -5.72 9.77
N GLU A 60 -13.60 -6.42 10.61
CA GLU A 60 -12.74 -5.81 11.64
C GLU A 60 -11.31 -5.49 11.16
N ILE A 61 -10.98 -5.78 9.90
CA ILE A 61 -9.62 -5.57 9.42
C ILE A 61 -9.38 -4.09 9.13
N ASP A 62 -8.54 -3.48 9.97
CA ASP A 62 -7.99 -2.16 9.71
C ASP A 62 -6.96 -2.23 8.57
N LEU A 63 -7.48 -2.09 7.34
CA LEU A 63 -6.69 -2.03 6.11
C LEU A 63 -5.61 -0.93 6.15
N GLU A 64 -5.85 0.14 6.91
CA GLU A 64 -4.93 1.26 7.06
C GLU A 64 -3.67 0.85 7.82
N SER A 65 -3.85 0.20 8.97
CA SER A 65 -2.74 -0.39 9.74
C SER A 65 -2.05 -1.54 9.00
N LEU A 66 -2.80 -2.38 8.30
CA LEU A 66 -2.27 -3.54 7.60
C LEU A 66 -1.34 -3.14 6.44
N VAL A 67 -1.78 -2.20 5.60
CA VAL A 67 -0.94 -1.66 4.50
C VAL A 67 0.23 -0.86 5.06
N SER A 68 0.02 -0.07 6.12
CA SER A 68 1.11 0.66 6.78
C SER A 68 2.18 -0.28 7.34
N GLY A 69 1.79 -1.40 7.92
CA GLY A 69 2.69 -2.46 8.37
C GLY A 69 3.45 -3.12 7.22
N ALA A 70 2.76 -3.46 6.13
CA ALA A 70 3.36 -4.05 4.95
C ALA A 70 4.40 -3.10 4.29
N ILE A 71 4.08 -1.81 4.17
CA ILE A 71 5.00 -0.80 3.66
C ILE A 71 6.26 -0.75 4.54
N LYS A 72 6.12 -0.65 5.87
CA LYS A 72 7.26 -0.66 6.80
C LYS A 72 8.12 -1.91 6.65
N ALA A 73 7.51 -3.09 6.56
CA ALA A 73 8.23 -4.34 6.36
C ALA A 73 9.01 -4.35 5.04
N SER A 74 8.40 -3.86 3.95
CA SER A 74 9.07 -3.77 2.65
C SER A 74 10.22 -2.77 2.64
N PHE A 75 10.13 -1.63 3.34
CA PHE A 75 11.26 -0.70 3.51
C PHE A 75 12.42 -1.36 4.28
N ASN A 76 12.13 -2.08 5.37
CA ASN A 76 13.16 -2.81 6.12
C ASN A 76 13.86 -3.89 5.29
N TYR A 77 13.15 -4.54 4.36
CA TYR A 77 13.74 -5.53 3.46
C TYR A 77 14.76 -4.94 2.48
N VAL A 78 14.64 -3.65 2.16
CA VAL A 78 15.57 -2.93 1.26
C VAL A 78 16.82 -2.43 2.01
N GLU A 79 16.77 -2.27 3.34
CA GLU A 79 17.95 -1.92 4.14
C GLU A 79 18.80 -3.13 4.56
N LEU A 80 18.27 -4.35 4.42
CA LEU A 80 18.94 -5.59 4.83
C LEU A 80 19.52 -6.41 3.65
N ASN A 81 19.45 -5.92 2.41
CA ASN A 81 20.05 -6.50 1.21
C ASN A 81 20.78 -5.43 0.39
#